data_AF-A4N6Z6-F1
#
_entry.id   AF-A4N6Z6-F1
#
_cell.length_a   1.000
_cell.length_b   1.000
_cell.length_c   1.000
_cell.angle_alpha   90.00
_cell.angle_beta   90.00
_cell.angle_gamma   90.00
#
_symmetry.space_group_name_H-M   'P 1'
#
loop_
_entity.id
_entity.type
_entity.pdbx_description
1 polymer ?
#
loop_
_entity_poly.entity_id
_entity_poly.type
_entity_poly.pdbx_seq_one_letter_code
_entity_poly.pdbx_strand_id
1 'polypeptide(L)'
;MANKKQVTSKDVKLLWGVSAQCAICRCHLWNENGYIIGEHAHIRGENPGSARFDEKYPENKVTTEENLILLCANCHSMIDKDEDNWTVEKLLDTKRKFIDDVVRRISHIEPPKASLIVDVVEIFYNSIIQPGGNDAPLDVIQRTVSLVQKNDKNDFNHQLSEILVSAYMKYFDGIQSFFSDPRNAESLRKLQGVINTLNIRLFAQNEGRLSSLMFYEIAQDIIEKNSQLSGEREDTLSIILFYMYYHCDIGLK
;
A
#
# COMPACT_ATOMS: atom_id res chain seq x y z
N MET A 1 19.69 -32.98 6.43
CA MET A 1 19.00 -31.78 5.91
C MET A 1 20.06 -30.96 5.20
N ALA A 2 19.90 -30.69 3.90
CA ALA A 2 20.84 -29.86 3.16
C ALA A 2 20.89 -28.46 3.78
N ASN A 3 22.09 -27.90 3.92
CA ASN A 3 22.27 -26.56 4.46
C ASN A 3 21.70 -25.55 3.45
N LYS A 4 20.60 -24.87 3.78
CA LYS A 4 19.99 -23.86 2.91
C LYS A 4 20.98 -22.71 2.70
N LYS A 5 21.32 -22.40 1.45
CA LYS A 5 22.21 -21.29 1.10
C LYS A 5 21.58 -19.97 1.57
N GLN A 6 22.40 -19.14 2.20
CA GLN A 6 21.94 -17.87 2.76
C GLN A 6 21.82 -16.83 1.64
N VAL A 7 20.70 -16.11 1.60
CA VAL A 7 20.50 -14.94 0.74
C VAL A 7 21.22 -13.75 1.39
N THR A 8 21.96 -12.97 0.60
CA THR A 8 22.73 -11.84 1.15
C THR A 8 21.80 -10.72 1.63
N SER A 9 22.26 -9.91 2.59
CA SER A 9 21.47 -8.77 3.08
C SER A 9 21.15 -7.74 1.99
N LYS A 10 22.03 -7.59 0.98
CA LYS A 10 21.80 -6.74 -0.19
C LYS A 10 20.64 -7.28 -1.03
N ASP A 11 20.66 -8.57 -1.35
CA ASP A 11 19.61 -9.20 -2.17
C ASP A 11 18.25 -9.21 -1.45
N VAL A 12 18.24 -9.47 -0.14
CA VAL A 12 17.03 -9.34 0.68
C VAL A 12 16.45 -7.92 0.58
N LYS A 13 17.28 -6.89 0.73
CA LYS A 13 16.83 -5.49 0.64
C LYS A 13 16.30 -5.13 -0.74
N LEU A 14 16.94 -5.59 -1.81
CA LEU A 14 16.47 -5.35 -3.18
C LEU A 14 15.12 -6.01 -3.43
N LEU A 15 14.97 -7.27 -3.00
CA LEU A 15 13.76 -8.04 -3.23
C LEU A 15 12.55 -7.49 -2.46
N TRP A 16 12.74 -7.14 -1.17
CA TRP A 16 11.70 -6.54 -0.34
C TRP A 16 11.47 -5.05 -0.62
N GLY A 17 12.49 -4.35 -1.14
CA GLY A 17 12.46 -2.92 -1.40
C GLY A 17 11.58 -2.51 -2.58
N VAL A 18 11.23 -3.44 -3.48
CA VAL A 18 10.24 -3.19 -4.53
C VAL A 18 8.86 -3.00 -3.89
N SER A 19 8.38 -4.01 -3.17
CA SER A 19 7.12 -3.99 -2.44
C SER A 19 7.07 -5.22 -1.53
N ALA A 20 6.46 -5.09 -0.36
CA ALA A 20 6.22 -6.21 0.56
C ALA A 20 4.90 -6.95 0.23
N GLN A 21 4.63 -7.16 -1.06
CA GLN A 21 3.48 -7.87 -1.59
C GLN A 21 3.91 -9.14 -2.35
N CYS A 22 3.04 -10.16 -2.34
CA CYS A 22 3.23 -11.36 -3.14
C CYS A 22 3.26 -11.01 -4.63
N ALA A 23 4.31 -11.46 -5.35
CA ALA A 23 4.46 -11.20 -6.77
C ALA A 23 3.34 -11.81 -7.65
N ILE A 24 2.61 -12.80 -7.13
CA ILE A 24 1.52 -13.49 -7.83
C ILE A 24 0.15 -12.92 -7.42
N CYS A 25 -0.25 -13.10 -6.16
CA CYS A 25 -1.62 -12.76 -5.71
C CYS A 25 -1.75 -11.36 -5.10
N ARG A 26 -0.66 -10.59 -5.02
CA ARG A 26 -0.61 -9.23 -4.46
C ARG A 26 -0.99 -9.08 -2.99
N CYS A 27 -1.23 -10.17 -2.25
CA CYS A 27 -1.48 -10.09 -0.82
C CYS A 27 -0.27 -9.51 -0.07
N HIS A 28 -0.52 -8.84 1.05
CA HIS A 28 0.54 -8.38 1.94
C HIS A 28 1.34 -9.57 2.49
N LEU A 29 2.63 -9.34 2.68
CA LEU A 29 3.58 -10.34 3.19
C LEU A 29 3.92 -10.11 4.67
N TRP A 30 3.01 -9.45 5.36
CA TRP A 30 2.97 -9.31 6.81
C TRP A 30 1.52 -9.46 7.29
N ASN A 31 1.33 -9.71 8.59
CA ASN A 31 0.02 -9.68 9.23
C ASN A 31 -0.14 -8.46 10.16
N GLU A 32 -1.34 -8.28 10.72
CA GLU A 32 -1.70 -7.17 11.61
C GLU A 32 -0.78 -7.04 12.84
N ASN A 33 -0.18 -8.15 13.28
CA ASN A 33 0.77 -8.16 14.40
C ASN A 33 2.22 -7.86 13.99
N GLY A 34 2.45 -7.51 12.71
CA GLY A 34 3.78 -7.20 12.18
C GLY A 34 4.66 -8.41 11.88
N TYR A 35 4.12 -9.64 11.91
CA TYR A 35 4.89 -10.84 11.56
C TYR A 35 5.03 -10.96 10.05
N ILE A 36 6.25 -11.24 9.58
CA ILE A 36 6.56 -11.48 8.18
C ILE A 36 6.10 -12.88 7.77
N ILE A 37 5.28 -12.94 6.72
CA ILE A 37 4.74 -14.19 6.14
C ILE A 37 5.19 -14.40 4.68
N GLY A 38 6.05 -13.52 4.17
CA GLY A 38 6.65 -13.64 2.85
C GLY A 38 7.87 -14.54 2.81
N GLU A 39 8.06 -15.19 1.68
CA GLU A 39 9.12 -16.16 1.43
C GLU A 39 9.91 -15.80 0.18
N HIS A 40 11.22 -16.08 0.22
CA HIS A 40 12.11 -16.00 -0.93
C HIS A 40 12.04 -17.30 -1.71
N ALA A 41 11.23 -17.32 -2.76
CA ALA A 41 11.10 -18.47 -3.63
C ALA A 41 12.18 -18.44 -4.72
N HIS A 42 12.76 -19.60 -4.99
CA HIS A 42 13.73 -19.75 -6.07
C HIS A 42 13.00 -19.93 -7.40
N ILE A 43 13.37 -19.14 -8.41
CA ILE A 43 12.89 -19.30 -9.78
C ILE A 43 13.50 -20.58 -10.37
N ARG A 44 14.82 -20.74 -10.25
CA ARG A 44 15.53 -22.00 -10.51
C ARG A 44 15.95 -22.61 -9.18
N GLY A 45 15.53 -23.85 -8.94
CA GLY A 45 15.72 -24.56 -7.68
C GLY A 45 17.17 -24.64 -7.23
N GLU A 46 17.39 -24.67 -5.92
CA GLU A 46 18.72 -24.58 -5.29
C GLU A 46 19.53 -25.88 -5.40
N ASN A 47 18.85 -27.03 -5.38
CA ASN A 47 19.47 -28.35 -5.22
C ASN A 47 18.94 -29.36 -6.25
N PRO A 48 19.72 -30.39 -6.63
CA PRO A 48 19.21 -31.50 -7.41
C PRO A 48 17.91 -32.08 -6.82
N GLY A 49 16.88 -32.23 -7.65
CA GLY A 49 15.55 -32.69 -7.23
C GLY A 49 14.63 -31.59 -6.67
N SER A 50 15.07 -30.34 -6.58
CA SER A 50 14.18 -29.20 -6.36
C SER A 50 13.52 -28.74 -7.65
N ALA A 51 12.37 -28.08 -7.52
CA ALA A 51 11.59 -27.62 -8.67
C ALA A 51 12.43 -26.72 -9.58
N ARG A 52 12.43 -27.01 -10.89
CA ARG A 52 13.19 -26.28 -11.92
C ARG A 52 14.70 -26.18 -11.64
N PHE A 53 15.30 -27.19 -11.00
CA PHE A 53 16.75 -27.24 -10.84
C PHE A 53 17.45 -27.26 -12.21
N ASP A 54 18.46 -26.41 -12.37
CA ASP A 54 19.28 -26.33 -13.59
C ASP A 54 20.75 -26.44 -13.21
N GLU A 55 21.36 -27.59 -13.51
CA GLU A 55 22.77 -27.88 -13.24
C GLU A 55 23.73 -26.91 -13.96
N LYS A 56 23.28 -26.27 -15.06
CA LYS A 56 24.08 -25.30 -15.82
C LYS A 56 23.96 -23.88 -15.26
N TYR A 57 23.06 -23.64 -14.31
CA TYR A 57 22.89 -22.31 -13.74
C TYR A 57 24.04 -21.99 -12.77
N PRO A 58 24.68 -20.80 -12.86
CA PRO A 58 25.83 -20.49 -12.03
C PRO A 58 25.51 -20.54 -10.54
N GLU A 59 26.31 -21.29 -9.78
CA GLU A 59 26.07 -21.52 -8.35
C GLU A 59 26.02 -20.20 -7.55
N ASN A 60 26.84 -19.23 -7.91
CA ASN A 60 26.90 -17.91 -7.29
C ASN A 60 25.69 -17.01 -7.60
N LYS A 61 24.79 -17.43 -8.49
CA LYS A 61 23.56 -16.71 -8.85
C LYS A 61 22.30 -17.29 -8.20
N VAL A 62 22.36 -18.52 -7.67
CA VAL A 62 21.19 -19.25 -7.16
C VAL A 62 20.41 -18.46 -6.10
N THR A 63 21.12 -17.83 -5.16
CA THR A 63 20.53 -17.04 -4.05
C THR A 63 20.60 -15.53 -4.27
N THR A 64 20.82 -15.08 -5.51
CA THR A 64 20.80 -13.65 -5.84
C THR A 64 19.39 -13.17 -6.12
N GLU A 65 19.14 -11.87 -5.96
CA GLU A 65 17.85 -11.26 -6.27
C GLU A 65 17.36 -11.68 -7.66
N GLU A 66 18.25 -11.75 -8.67
CA GLU A 66 17.91 -12.11 -10.06
C GLU A 66 17.16 -13.44 -10.17
N ASN A 67 17.48 -14.42 -9.32
CA ASN A 67 16.89 -15.76 -9.32
C ASN A 67 15.81 -15.95 -8.23
N LEU A 68 15.50 -14.92 -7.45
CA LEU A 68 14.49 -14.96 -6.40
C LEU A 68 13.24 -14.19 -6.80
N ILE A 69 12.09 -14.68 -6.33
CA ILE A 69 10.78 -14.02 -6.41
C ILE A 69 10.14 -14.03 -5.02
N LEU A 70 9.54 -12.90 -4.64
CA LEU A 70 8.94 -12.72 -3.32
C LEU A 70 7.46 -13.15 -3.34
N LEU A 71 7.10 -14.15 -2.52
CA LEU A 71 5.76 -14.76 -2.54
C LEU A 71 5.22 -14.97 -1.13
N CYS A 72 3.90 -15.15 -1.00
CA CYS A 72 3.32 -15.73 0.21
C CYS A 72 3.48 -17.26 0.19
N ALA A 73 3.40 -17.89 1.36
CA ALA A 73 3.57 -19.35 1.50
C ALA A 73 2.64 -20.17 0.58
N ASN A 74 1.41 -19.70 0.36
CA ASN A 74 0.46 -20.38 -0.53
C ASN A 74 0.93 -20.36 -1.99
N CYS A 75 1.32 -19.19 -2.49
CA CYS A 75 1.81 -19.06 -3.86
C CYS A 75 3.16 -19.76 -4.06
N HIS A 76 4.04 -19.73 -3.06
CA HIS A 76 5.31 -20.48 -3.12
C HIS A 76 5.07 -21.99 -3.23
N SER A 77 4.23 -22.55 -2.34
CA SER A 77 3.85 -23.96 -2.37
C SER A 77 3.19 -24.37 -3.69
N MET A 78 2.37 -23.47 -4.27
CA MET A 78 1.73 -23.69 -5.57
C MET A 78 2.75 -23.81 -6.71
N ILE A 79 3.72 -22.88 -6.81
CA ILE A 79 4.69 -22.92 -7.92
C ILE A 79 5.64 -24.10 -7.81
N ASP A 80 5.98 -24.56 -6.61
CA ASP A 80 6.87 -25.70 -6.41
C ASP A 80 6.22 -27.03 -6.74
N LYS A 81 4.89 -27.15 -6.58
CA LYS A 81 4.14 -28.38 -6.89
C LYS A 81 3.72 -28.50 -8.35
N ASP A 82 3.78 -27.40 -9.10
CA ASP A 82 3.26 -27.31 -10.46
C ASP A 82 4.33 -26.71 -11.40
N GLU A 83 5.52 -27.31 -11.39
CA GLU A 83 6.68 -26.81 -12.13
C GLU A 83 6.50 -26.80 -13.65
N ASP A 84 5.64 -27.69 -14.17
CA ASP A 84 5.29 -27.75 -15.59
C ASP A 84 4.54 -26.49 -16.05
N ASN A 85 3.62 -25.97 -15.23
CA ASN A 85 2.89 -24.75 -15.55
C ASN A 85 3.56 -23.47 -15.05
N TRP A 86 4.47 -23.58 -14.09
CA TRP A 86 5.24 -22.48 -13.53
C TRP A 86 6.70 -22.57 -13.97
N THR A 87 6.94 -22.52 -15.28
CA THR A 87 8.29 -22.56 -15.85
C THR A 87 9.15 -21.38 -15.39
N VAL A 88 10.47 -21.52 -15.55
CA VAL A 88 11.45 -20.46 -15.28
C VAL A 88 11.09 -19.16 -16.01
N GLU A 89 10.74 -19.25 -17.29
CA GLU A 89 10.37 -18.11 -18.13
C GLU A 89 9.12 -17.41 -17.60
N LYS A 90 8.11 -18.18 -17.20
CA LYS A 90 6.88 -17.63 -16.64
C LYS A 90 7.13 -16.92 -15.32
N LEU A 91 7.93 -17.50 -14.43
CA LEU A 91 8.28 -16.88 -13.14
C LEU A 91 9.09 -15.59 -13.32
N LEU A 92 10.04 -15.56 -14.27
CA LEU A 92 10.76 -14.34 -14.63
C LEU A 92 9.82 -13.25 -15.18
N ASP A 93 8.88 -13.63 -16.05
CA ASP A 93 7.87 -12.70 -16.58
C ASP A 93 6.90 -12.21 -15.49
N THR A 94 6.45 -13.08 -14.59
CA THR A 94 5.63 -12.71 -13.43
C THR A 94 6.36 -11.71 -12.53
N LYS A 95 7.63 -11.98 -12.20
CA LYS A 95 8.46 -11.07 -11.42
C LYS A 95 8.60 -9.71 -12.11
N ARG A 96 8.93 -9.70 -13.40
CA ARG A 96 9.08 -8.48 -14.20
C ARG A 96 7.77 -7.67 -14.22
N LYS A 97 6.64 -8.29 -14.54
CA LYS A 97 5.32 -7.64 -14.55
C LYS A 97 4.96 -7.06 -13.19
N PHE A 98 5.25 -7.80 -12.10
CA PHE A 98 5.03 -7.30 -10.74
C PHE A 98 5.83 -6.01 -10.48
N ILE A 99 7.14 -6.03 -10.78
CA ILE A 99 8.03 -4.88 -10.61
C ILE A 99 7.57 -3.72 -11.50
N ASP A 100 7.28 -3.96 -12.77
CA ASP A 100 6.79 -2.95 -13.72
C ASP A 100 5.49 -2.30 -13.21
N ASP A 101 4.55 -3.09 -12.67
CA ASP A 101 3.30 -2.57 -12.10
C ASP A 101 3.55 -1.72 -10.84
N VAL A 102 4.48 -2.12 -9.98
CA VAL A 102 4.86 -1.36 -8.78
C VAL A 102 5.53 -0.06 -9.18
N VAL A 103 6.52 -0.11 -10.07
CA VAL A 103 7.25 1.06 -10.58
C VAL A 103 6.30 2.00 -11.30
N ARG A 104 5.39 1.50 -12.14
CA ARG A 104 4.37 2.32 -12.81
C ARG A 104 3.48 3.04 -11.80
N ARG A 105 2.98 2.33 -10.77
CA ARG A 105 2.18 2.94 -9.70
C ARG A 105 2.95 4.05 -8.99
N ILE A 106 4.26 3.92 -8.77
CA ILE A 106 5.05 4.95 -8.09
C ILE A 106 5.39 6.13 -9.02
N SER A 107 5.74 5.84 -10.29
CA SER A 107 6.26 6.84 -11.25
C SER A 107 5.18 7.60 -12.01
N HIS A 108 4.00 7.01 -12.20
CA HIS A 108 2.89 7.54 -13.00
C HIS A 108 1.63 7.75 -12.18
N ILE A 109 1.76 8.12 -10.90
CA ILE A 109 0.60 8.70 -10.21
C ILE A 109 0.22 9.95 -10.99
N GLU A 110 -0.87 9.90 -11.73
CA GLU A 110 -1.39 11.08 -12.41
C GLU A 110 -1.96 12.03 -11.35
N PRO A 111 -1.87 13.35 -11.53
CA PRO A 111 -2.55 14.27 -10.63
C PRO A 111 -4.05 13.94 -10.62
N PRO A 112 -4.67 13.78 -9.44
CA PRO A 112 -6.09 13.48 -9.37
C PRO A 112 -6.89 14.54 -10.12
N LYS A 113 -7.58 14.15 -11.20
CA LYS A 113 -8.50 15.04 -11.90
C LYS A 113 -9.63 15.42 -10.96
N ALA A 114 -10.18 16.62 -11.09
CA ALA A 114 -11.31 17.07 -10.27
C ALA A 114 -12.47 16.06 -10.23
N SER A 115 -12.79 15.42 -11.38
CA SER A 115 -13.81 14.38 -11.45
C SER A 115 -13.47 13.13 -10.63
N LEU A 116 -12.20 12.73 -10.57
CA LEU A 116 -11.76 11.60 -9.74
C LEU A 116 -11.84 11.95 -8.25
N ILE A 117 -11.49 13.19 -7.88
CA ILE A 117 -11.63 13.65 -6.49
C ILE A 117 -13.11 13.59 -6.08
N VAL A 118 -14.04 14.06 -6.92
CA VAL A 118 -15.48 13.95 -6.67
C VAL A 118 -15.91 12.49 -6.48
N ASP A 119 -15.59 11.61 -7.46
CA ASP A 119 -15.95 10.19 -7.43
C ASP A 119 -15.44 9.50 -6.15
N VAL A 120 -14.16 9.71 -5.83
CA VAL A 120 -13.51 9.06 -4.69
C VAL A 120 -14.05 9.58 -3.37
N VAL A 121 -14.25 10.89 -3.23
CA VAL A 121 -14.85 11.47 -2.01
C VAL A 121 -16.26 10.93 -1.79
N GLU A 122 -17.04 10.77 -2.85
CA GLU A 122 -18.38 10.19 -2.76
C GLU A 122 -18.35 8.71 -2.32
N ILE A 123 -17.48 7.90 -2.92
CA ILE A 123 -17.32 6.49 -2.53
C ILE A 123 -16.81 6.38 -1.10
N PHE A 124 -15.83 7.20 -0.72
CA PHE A 124 -15.25 7.22 0.62
C PHE A 124 -16.32 7.62 1.65
N TYR A 125 -17.10 8.66 1.37
CA TYR A 125 -18.22 9.09 2.19
C TYR A 125 -19.22 7.96 2.40
N ASN A 126 -19.71 7.34 1.32
CA ASN A 126 -20.70 6.26 1.41
C ASN A 126 -20.15 5.00 2.10
N SER A 127 -18.84 4.78 2.08
CA SER A 127 -18.18 3.64 2.76
C SER A 127 -17.99 3.87 4.25
N ILE A 128 -17.91 5.12 4.69
CA ILE A 128 -17.63 5.49 6.08
C ILE A 128 -18.91 5.92 6.81
N ILE A 129 -19.75 6.72 6.16
CA ILE A 129 -20.97 7.29 6.76
C ILE A 129 -22.13 6.32 6.54
N GLN A 130 -22.67 5.81 7.64
CA GLN A 130 -23.91 5.02 7.63
C GLN A 130 -25.14 5.96 7.48
N PRO A 131 -26.28 5.49 6.94
CA PRO A 131 -27.50 6.27 6.89
C PRO A 131 -27.89 6.78 8.29
N GLY A 132 -27.89 8.10 8.49
CA GLY A 132 -28.23 8.75 9.76
C GLY A 132 -27.08 9.38 10.55
N GLY A 133 -25.86 9.46 9.98
CA GLY A 133 -24.73 10.22 10.54
C GLY A 133 -24.96 11.74 10.56
N ASN A 134 -24.25 12.45 11.44
CA ASN A 134 -24.40 13.90 11.59
C ASN A 134 -23.44 14.63 10.62
N ASP A 135 -23.98 15.25 9.58
CA ASP A 135 -23.24 15.88 8.46
C ASP A 135 -22.73 17.29 8.78
N ALA A 136 -22.54 17.63 10.05
CA ALA A 136 -22.14 18.97 10.46
C ALA A 136 -20.71 19.28 9.97
N PRO A 137 -20.50 20.32 9.14
CA PRO A 137 -19.18 20.77 8.73
C PRO A 137 -18.36 21.19 9.97
N LEU A 138 -17.12 20.74 10.08
CA LEU A 138 -16.13 21.34 10.99
C LEU A 138 -15.22 22.28 10.20
N ASP A 139 -14.82 23.38 10.84
CA ASP A 139 -13.82 24.29 10.31
C ASP A 139 -12.56 23.53 9.89
N VAL A 140 -12.02 23.85 8.71
CA VAL A 140 -10.78 23.29 8.18
C VAL A 140 -9.66 23.64 9.16
N ILE A 141 -9.14 22.66 9.88
CA ILE A 141 -8.13 22.92 10.91
C ILE A 141 -6.78 22.94 10.22
N GLN A 142 -6.13 24.10 10.22
CA GLN A 142 -4.74 24.19 9.79
C GLN A 142 -3.86 23.30 10.65
N ARG A 143 -2.90 22.64 10.01
CA ARG A 143 -1.88 21.81 10.64
C ARG A 143 -1.24 22.54 11.82
N THR A 144 -1.33 21.93 13.01
CA THR A 144 -0.87 22.54 14.28
C THR A 144 0.48 22.00 14.77
N VAL A 145 1.00 20.92 14.18
CA VAL A 145 2.27 20.27 14.56
C VAL A 145 3.12 19.86 13.35
N SER A 146 4.42 19.64 13.57
CA SER A 146 5.31 19.08 12.54
C SER A 146 4.95 17.62 12.21
N LEU A 147 5.35 17.13 11.03
CA LEU A 147 4.95 15.80 10.55
C LEU A 147 5.65 14.72 11.37
N VAL A 148 6.89 14.98 11.79
CA VAL A 148 7.63 14.10 12.70
C VAL A 148 6.88 13.96 14.03
N GLN A 149 6.47 15.07 14.66
CA GLN A 149 5.69 15.02 15.89
C GLN A 149 4.33 14.34 15.69
N LYS A 150 3.68 14.57 14.55
CA LYS A 150 2.43 13.91 14.16
C LYS A 150 2.62 12.40 14.03
N ASN A 151 3.68 11.96 13.35
CA ASN A 151 4.04 10.56 13.19
C ASN A 151 4.26 9.89 14.55
N ASP A 152 5.07 10.52 15.43
CA ASP A 152 5.36 9.99 16.77
C ASP A 152 4.09 9.81 17.61
N LYS A 153 3.16 10.77 17.58
CA LYS A 153 1.91 10.69 18.33
C LYS A 153 0.97 9.58 17.86
N ASN A 154 1.06 9.21 16.59
CA ASN A 154 0.15 8.26 15.95
C ASN A 154 0.78 6.90 15.70
N ASP A 155 2.02 6.67 16.13
CA ASP A 155 2.80 5.47 15.80
C ASP A 155 2.86 5.23 14.28
N PHE A 156 2.95 6.32 13.51
CA PHE A 156 3.06 6.26 12.06
C PHE A 156 4.52 6.13 11.66
N ASN A 157 4.85 5.10 10.88
CA ASN A 157 6.23 4.83 10.48
C ASN A 157 6.85 6.01 9.70
N HIS A 158 7.97 6.55 10.19
CA HIS A 158 8.64 7.71 9.58
C HIS A 158 9.15 7.46 8.16
N GLN A 159 9.74 6.30 7.89
CA GLN A 159 10.25 5.97 6.55
C GLN A 159 9.09 5.87 5.54
N LEU A 160 7.97 5.28 5.97
CA LEU A 160 6.77 5.27 5.13
C LEU A 160 6.23 6.68 4.92
N SER A 161 6.16 7.49 5.97
CA SER A 161 5.73 8.89 5.88
C SER A 161 6.57 9.68 4.86
N GLU A 162 7.89 9.50 4.86
CA GLU A 162 8.80 10.09 3.87
C GLU A 162 8.49 9.63 2.44
N ILE A 163 8.25 8.33 2.24
CA ILE A 163 7.85 7.77 0.93
C ILE A 163 6.53 8.39 0.46
N LEU A 164 5.52 8.47 1.32
CA LEU A 164 4.21 9.04 1.00
C LEU A 164 4.31 10.54 0.73
N VAL A 165 5.13 11.28 1.46
CA VAL A 165 5.44 12.69 1.17
C VAL A 165 6.05 12.82 -0.22
N SER A 166 7.09 12.03 -0.51
CA SER A 166 7.75 12.06 -1.83
C SER A 166 6.80 11.70 -2.97
N ALA A 167 5.84 10.81 -2.72
CA ALA A 167 4.88 10.37 -3.73
C ALA A 167 3.74 11.39 -3.94
N TYR A 168 3.16 11.91 -2.85
CA TYR A 168 1.85 12.57 -2.88
C TYR A 168 1.87 14.07 -2.65
N MET A 169 2.88 14.63 -1.96
CA MET A 169 2.86 16.03 -1.51
C MET A 169 2.73 17.02 -2.67
N LYS A 170 3.28 16.68 -3.84
CA LYS A 170 3.18 17.49 -5.07
C LYS A 170 1.74 17.70 -5.58
N TYR A 171 0.76 16.95 -5.08
CA TYR A 171 -0.66 17.10 -5.45
C TYR A 171 -1.48 17.92 -4.44
N PHE A 172 -0.92 18.24 -3.26
CA PHE A 172 -1.68 18.85 -2.17
C PHE A 172 -2.21 20.24 -2.51
N ASP A 173 -1.44 21.07 -3.22
CA ASP A 173 -1.91 22.40 -3.64
C ASP A 173 -3.12 22.30 -4.59
N GLY A 174 -3.13 21.29 -5.47
CA GLY A 174 -4.26 21.02 -6.36
C GLY A 174 -5.51 20.57 -5.61
N ILE A 175 -5.33 19.71 -4.60
CA ILE A 175 -6.42 19.21 -3.74
C ILE A 175 -6.97 20.35 -2.88
N GLN A 176 -6.10 21.14 -2.25
CA GLN A 176 -6.49 22.32 -1.49
C GLN A 176 -7.25 23.32 -2.37
N SER A 177 -6.76 23.57 -3.59
CA SER A 177 -7.45 24.44 -4.56
C SER A 177 -8.81 23.89 -4.94
N PHE A 178 -8.93 22.59 -5.18
CA PHE A 178 -10.20 21.92 -5.47
C PHE A 178 -11.22 22.12 -4.34
N PHE A 179 -10.84 21.87 -3.09
CA PHE A 179 -11.76 22.00 -1.95
C PHE A 179 -12.05 23.44 -1.54
N SER A 180 -11.19 24.40 -1.91
CA SER A 180 -11.42 25.83 -1.67
C SER A 180 -12.38 26.45 -2.69
N ASP A 181 -12.66 25.77 -3.80
CA ASP A 181 -13.59 26.23 -4.83
C ASP A 181 -15.06 26.04 -4.36
N PRO A 182 -15.87 27.11 -4.29
CA PRO A 182 -17.27 27.02 -3.87
C PRO A 182 -18.12 26.04 -4.70
N ARG A 183 -17.75 25.77 -5.96
CA ARG A 183 -18.44 24.79 -6.81
C ARG A 183 -18.32 23.36 -6.30
N ASN A 184 -17.28 23.08 -5.51
CA ASN A 184 -17.00 21.77 -4.93
C ASN A 184 -17.42 21.69 -3.44
N ALA A 185 -18.24 22.63 -2.96
CA ALA A 185 -18.66 22.70 -1.56
C ALA A 185 -19.37 21.42 -1.07
N GLU A 186 -20.07 20.69 -1.94
CA GLU A 186 -20.64 19.39 -1.58
C GLU A 186 -19.57 18.33 -1.30
N SER A 187 -18.55 18.23 -2.16
CA SER A 187 -17.42 17.31 -1.93
C SER A 187 -16.66 17.67 -0.66
N LEU A 188 -16.46 18.96 -0.37
CA LEU A 188 -15.86 19.39 0.90
C LEU A 188 -16.70 18.94 2.10
N ARG A 189 -18.03 19.15 2.07
CA ARG A 189 -18.94 18.69 3.14
C ARG A 189 -18.86 17.17 3.35
N LYS A 190 -18.87 16.40 2.28
CA LYS A 190 -18.71 14.93 2.32
C LYS A 190 -17.36 14.55 2.97
N LEU A 191 -16.26 15.18 2.55
CA LEU A 191 -14.94 14.92 3.14
C LEU A 191 -14.90 15.26 4.64
N GLN A 192 -15.50 16.37 5.06
CA GLN A 192 -15.59 16.74 6.48
C GLN A 192 -16.38 15.71 7.30
N GLY A 193 -17.48 15.16 6.74
CA GLY A 193 -18.21 14.06 7.37
C GLY A 193 -17.34 12.82 7.57
N VAL A 194 -16.55 12.45 6.55
CA VAL A 194 -15.57 11.34 6.61
C VAL A 194 -14.55 11.59 7.72
N ILE A 195 -13.93 12.78 7.76
CA ILE A 195 -12.94 13.16 8.77
C ILE A 195 -13.50 12.98 10.18
N ASN A 196 -14.71 13.49 10.43
CA ASN A 196 -15.37 13.40 11.74
C ASN A 196 -15.56 11.94 12.17
N THR A 197 -16.12 11.13 11.26
CA THR A 197 -16.43 9.73 11.56
C THR A 197 -15.16 8.90 11.74
N LEU A 198 -14.13 9.14 10.93
CA LEU A 198 -12.84 8.49 11.12
C LEU A 198 -12.23 8.83 12.47
N ASN A 199 -12.20 10.09 12.88
CA ASN A 199 -11.69 10.46 14.20
C ASN A 199 -12.47 9.81 15.34
N ILE A 200 -13.80 9.76 15.27
CA ILE A 200 -14.62 9.04 16.25
C ILE A 200 -14.23 7.56 16.33
N ARG A 201 -14.08 6.90 15.18
CA ARG A 201 -13.66 5.49 15.11
C ARG A 201 -12.24 5.30 15.66
N LEU A 202 -11.30 6.17 15.31
CA LEU A 202 -9.93 6.14 15.83
C LEU A 202 -9.90 6.30 17.35
N PHE A 203 -10.72 7.21 17.92
CA PHE A 203 -10.84 7.33 19.37
C PHE A 203 -11.44 6.09 20.02
N ALA A 204 -12.45 5.49 19.39
CA ALA A 204 -13.07 4.27 19.90
C ALA A 204 -12.15 3.04 19.82
N GLN A 205 -11.28 2.96 18.80
CA GLN A 205 -10.49 1.76 18.49
C GLN A 205 -9.03 1.84 18.94
N ASN A 206 -8.44 3.03 18.97
CA ASN A 206 -7.00 3.20 19.17
C ASN A 206 -6.63 4.53 19.86
N GLU A 207 -7.45 4.98 20.81
CA GLU A 207 -7.21 6.22 21.58
C GLU A 207 -6.98 7.49 20.71
N GLY A 208 -7.48 7.47 19.47
CA GLY A 208 -7.35 8.57 18.51
C GLY A 208 -6.10 8.47 17.63
N ARG A 209 -5.24 7.47 17.80
CA ARG A 209 -4.03 7.27 17.00
C ARG A 209 -4.35 6.61 15.67
N LEU A 210 -3.80 7.15 14.58
CA LEU A 210 -3.82 6.51 13.26
C LEU A 210 -2.42 5.98 12.92
N SER A 211 -2.16 4.70 13.22
CA SER A 211 -0.89 4.07 12.85
C SER A 211 -0.77 3.84 11.34
N SER A 212 0.44 3.56 10.86
CA SER A 212 0.64 3.21 9.45
C SER A 212 -0.14 1.95 9.05
N LEU A 213 -0.31 1.00 9.97
CA LEU A 213 -1.12 -0.20 9.72
C LEU A 213 -2.60 0.17 9.52
N MET A 214 -3.18 0.96 10.43
CA MET A 214 -4.57 1.40 10.32
C MET A 214 -4.82 2.27 9.09
N PHE A 215 -3.83 3.09 8.69
CA PHE A 215 -3.89 3.83 7.44
C PHE A 215 -4.09 2.90 6.23
N TYR A 216 -3.34 1.80 6.17
CA TYR A 216 -3.51 0.80 5.12
C TYR A 216 -4.82 0.04 5.24
N GLU A 217 -5.21 -0.38 6.44
CA GLU A 217 -6.47 -1.10 6.67
C GLU A 217 -7.67 -0.27 6.21
N ILE A 218 -7.73 1.02 6.55
CA ILE A 218 -8.81 1.92 6.09
C ILE A 218 -8.87 1.97 4.56
N ALA A 219 -7.73 2.18 3.90
CA ALA A 219 -7.68 2.23 2.44
C ALA A 219 -8.14 0.90 1.82
N GLN A 220 -7.60 -0.23 2.30
CA GLN A 220 -7.92 -1.56 1.79
C GLN A 220 -9.39 -1.91 2.00
N ASP A 221 -9.95 -1.66 3.19
CA ASP A 221 -11.36 -1.90 3.49
C ASP A 221 -12.29 -1.21 2.49
N ILE A 222 -11.96 0.02 2.11
CA ILE A 222 -12.76 0.82 1.16
C ILE A 222 -12.60 0.24 -0.25
N ILE A 223 -11.38 -0.10 -0.66
CA ILE A 223 -11.09 -0.69 -1.98
C ILE A 223 -11.78 -2.04 -2.15
N GLU A 224 -11.70 -2.91 -1.15
CA GLU A 224 -12.31 -4.25 -1.18
C GLU A 224 -13.83 -4.19 -1.27
N LYS A 225 -14.47 -3.25 -0.55
CA LYS A 225 -15.92 -3.03 -0.60
C LYS A 225 -16.38 -2.35 -1.89
N ASN A 226 -15.47 -1.71 -2.63
CA ASN A 226 -15.77 -0.92 -3.81
C ASN A 226 -14.77 -1.23 -4.94
N SER A 227 -14.92 -2.38 -5.59
CA SER A 227 -14.01 -2.85 -6.67
C SER A 227 -13.82 -1.85 -7.83
N GLN A 228 -14.76 -0.92 -8.01
CA GLN A 228 -14.66 0.21 -8.95
C GLN A 228 -13.54 1.22 -8.63
N LEU A 229 -12.93 1.14 -7.43
CA LEU A 229 -11.82 2.00 -7.02
C LEU A 229 -10.45 1.56 -7.57
N SER A 230 -10.35 0.48 -8.34
CA SER A 230 -9.04 0.07 -8.90
C SER A 230 -8.38 1.15 -9.79
N GLY A 231 -7.04 1.15 -9.84
CA GLY A 231 -6.27 2.05 -10.70
C GLY A 231 -6.21 3.49 -10.18
N GLU A 232 -6.48 4.48 -11.04
CA GLU A 232 -6.35 5.92 -10.69
C GLU A 232 -7.20 6.34 -9.47
N ARG A 233 -8.32 5.64 -9.21
CA ARG A 233 -9.18 5.90 -8.05
C ARG A 233 -8.56 5.40 -6.73
N GLU A 234 -7.77 4.33 -6.77
CA GLU A 234 -7.06 3.76 -5.62
C GLU A 234 -5.94 4.72 -5.20
N ASP A 235 -5.19 5.21 -6.18
CA ASP A 235 -4.15 6.23 -5.98
C ASP A 235 -4.79 7.50 -5.41
N THR A 236 -5.89 7.97 -6.00
CA THR A 236 -6.62 9.15 -5.52
C THR A 236 -7.13 8.99 -4.09
N LEU A 237 -7.67 7.82 -3.72
CA LEU A 237 -8.09 7.53 -2.34
C LEU A 237 -6.90 7.62 -1.37
N SER A 238 -5.79 7.00 -1.72
CA SER A 238 -4.58 7.00 -0.89
C SER A 238 -4.00 8.40 -0.71
N ILE A 239 -4.03 9.22 -1.78
CA ILE A 239 -3.60 10.62 -1.75
C ILE A 239 -4.52 11.43 -0.84
N ILE A 240 -5.86 11.30 -0.97
CA ILE A 240 -6.82 12.04 -0.14
C ILE A 240 -6.72 11.62 1.33
N LEU A 241 -6.56 10.32 1.62
CA LEU A 241 -6.36 9.82 2.97
C LEU A 241 -5.08 10.38 3.60
N PHE A 242 -3.97 10.37 2.85
CA PHE A 242 -2.71 10.93 3.34
C PHE A 242 -2.74 12.46 3.44
N TYR A 243 -3.46 13.14 2.55
CA TYR A 243 -3.71 14.58 2.63
C TYR A 243 -4.37 14.94 3.96
N MET A 244 -5.44 14.24 4.35
CA MET A 244 -6.11 14.46 5.65
C MET A 244 -5.16 14.21 6.83
N TYR A 245 -4.35 13.16 6.76
CA TYR A 245 -3.39 12.88 7.83
C TYR A 245 -2.31 13.97 7.94
N TYR A 246 -1.71 14.36 6.81
CA TYR A 246 -0.65 15.36 6.72
C TYR A 246 -1.11 16.73 7.23
N HIS A 247 -2.33 17.14 6.86
CA HIS A 247 -2.94 18.39 7.32
C HIS A 247 -3.48 18.32 8.75
N CYS A 248 -3.32 17.17 9.42
CA CYS A 248 -3.76 16.91 10.80
C CYS A 248 -5.29 16.95 10.99
N ASP A 249 -6.04 16.64 9.94
CA ASP A 249 -7.50 16.50 9.99
C ASP A 249 -7.90 15.19 10.70
N ILE A 250 -7.13 14.11 10.50
CA ILE A 250 -7.35 12.80 11.14
C ILE A 250 -6.19 12.37 12.03
N GLY A 251 -6.50 11.63 13.10
CA GLY A 251 -5.55 11.16 14.10
C GLY A 251 -5.10 12.24 15.10
N LEU A 252 -4.31 11.87 16.11
CA LEU A 252 -3.84 12.79 17.16
C LEU A 252 -2.98 13.92 16.59
N LYS A 253 -3.19 15.16 17.06
CA LYS A 253 -2.39 16.34 16.69
C LYS A 253 -1.24 16.50 17.66
#